data_AF-K1TXX4-F1
#
_entry.id   AF-K1TXX4-F1
#
_cell.length_a   1.000
_cell.length_b   1.000
_cell.length_c   1.000
_cell.angle_alpha   90.00
_cell.angle_beta   90.00
_cell.angle_gamma   90.00
#
_symmetry.space_group_name_H-M   'P 1'
#
loop_
_entity.id
_entity.type
_entity.pdbx_description
1 polymer ?
#
loop_
_entity_poly.entity_id
_entity_poly.type
_entity_poly.pdbx_seq_one_letter_code
_entity_poly.pdbx_strand_id
1 'polypeptide(L)'
;AVLGTLENLCELDDKAKEILSGLKKPVSVCFDVKHGPSATIKFTKSGCRMEDGVRDCDIYIPLSSCEKFNGVIDGTVTPVPLKGLTKIGFLLKTFTALTDRLSEVMQPSEEALKDRAFFELSTKLTFYTISVALSQIGNQDKSARQALLICLTVI
;
A
#
# COMPACT_ATOMS: atom_id res chain seq x y z
N ALA A 1 2.96 -6.12 -3.80
CA ALA A 1 3.50 -6.20 -2.42
C ALA A 1 3.28 -4.89 -1.65
N VAL A 2 3.95 -3.78 -1.99
CA VAL A 2 3.98 -2.55 -1.17
C VAL A 2 2.60 -1.93 -0.90
N LEU A 3 1.73 -1.79 -1.91
CA LEU A 3 0.37 -1.25 -1.68
C LEU A 3 -0.51 -2.15 -0.79
N GLY A 4 -0.26 -3.47 -0.75
CA GLY A 4 -0.97 -4.38 0.16
C GLY A 4 -0.59 -4.17 1.63
N THR A 5 0.59 -3.61 1.88
CA THR A 5 1.04 -3.24 3.24
C THR A 5 0.34 -1.98 3.74
N LEU A 6 -0.24 -1.17 2.84
CA LEU A 6 -0.91 0.08 3.21
C LEU A 6 -2.09 -0.16 4.17
N GLU A 7 -2.81 -1.28 4.03
CA GLU A 7 -3.88 -1.67 4.96
C GLU A 7 -3.33 -1.86 6.39
N ASN A 8 -2.27 -2.67 6.52
CA ASN A 8 -1.63 -2.94 7.80
C ASN A 8 -1.03 -1.66 8.40
N LEU A 9 -0.46 -0.77 7.58
CA LEU A 9 0.04 0.52 8.06
C LEU A 9 -1.08 1.34 8.66
N CYS A 10 -2.21 1.47 7.97
CA CYS A 10 -3.36 2.23 8.45
C CYS A 10 -4.01 1.63 9.70
N GLU A 11 -3.84 0.33 9.94
CA GLU A 11 -4.32 -0.37 11.14
C GLU A 11 -3.36 -0.21 12.33
N LEU A 12 -2.04 -0.26 12.08
CA LEU A 12 -1.03 -0.38 13.13
C LEU A 12 -0.34 0.94 13.51
N ASP A 13 -0.23 1.91 12.59
CA ASP A 13 0.50 3.16 12.81
C ASP A 13 -0.43 4.32 13.16
N ASP A 14 -0.17 4.97 14.29
CA ASP A 14 -1.01 6.06 14.78
C ASP A 14 -0.92 7.32 13.89
N LYS A 15 0.24 7.57 13.26
CA LYS A 15 0.37 8.69 12.30
C LYS A 15 -0.45 8.43 11.05
N ALA A 16 -0.45 7.20 10.52
CA ALA A 16 -1.31 6.83 9.40
C ALA A 16 -2.80 6.98 9.74
N LYS A 17 -3.22 6.59 10.95
CA LYS A 17 -4.60 6.83 11.44
C LYS A 17 -4.93 8.31 11.53
N GLU A 18 -4.00 9.13 12.00
CA GLU A 18 -4.18 10.59 12.05
C GLU A 18 -4.36 11.18 10.65
N ILE A 19 -3.51 10.79 9.69
CA ILE A 19 -3.63 11.19 8.28
C ILE A 19 -5.02 10.84 7.73
N LEU A 20 -5.53 9.63 8.03
CA LEU A 20 -6.86 9.19 7.59
C LEU A 20 -8.00 9.90 8.32
N SER A 21 -7.85 10.25 9.59
CA SER A 21 -8.90 10.91 10.37
C SER A 21 -9.34 12.25 9.76
N GLY A 22 -8.42 12.91 9.04
CA GLY A 22 -8.67 14.16 8.29
C GLY A 22 -9.53 14.01 7.04
N LEU A 23 -9.81 12.77 6.58
CA LEU A 23 -10.67 12.52 5.41
C LEU A 23 -12.10 12.98 5.67
N LYS A 24 -12.58 13.98 4.92
CA LYS A 24 -13.96 14.44 5.07
C LYS A 24 -15.00 13.41 4.62
N LYS A 25 -14.68 12.63 3.59
CA LYS A 25 -15.53 11.59 2.99
C LYS A 25 -14.65 10.42 2.52
N PRO A 26 -15.21 9.20 2.41
CA PRO A 26 -14.52 8.11 1.76
C PRO A 26 -14.08 8.46 0.34
N VAL A 27 -12.93 7.94 -0.08
CA VAL A 27 -12.38 8.12 -1.43
C VAL A 27 -11.83 6.80 -1.92
N SER A 28 -12.10 6.44 -3.18
CA SER A 28 -11.54 5.23 -3.80
C SER A 28 -10.64 5.55 -4.99
N VAL A 29 -9.50 4.88 -5.06
CA VAL A 29 -8.51 5.04 -6.13
C VAL A 29 -8.27 3.70 -6.81
N CYS A 30 -8.48 3.65 -8.11
CA CYS A 30 -8.13 2.51 -8.94
C CYS A 30 -6.83 2.80 -9.70
N PHE A 31 -5.86 1.89 -9.56
CA PHE A 31 -4.67 1.83 -10.38
C PHE A 31 -4.84 0.71 -11.39
N ASP A 32 -4.80 1.03 -12.68
CA ASP A 32 -4.94 0.05 -13.76
C ASP A 32 -3.69 0.06 -14.64
N VAL A 33 -2.83 -0.96 -14.49
CA VAL A 33 -1.61 -1.08 -15.28
C VAL A 33 -1.91 -1.83 -16.57
N LYS A 34 -1.65 -1.20 -17.70
CA LYS A 34 -1.84 -1.80 -19.04
C LYS A 34 -1.02 -3.10 -19.15
N HIS A 35 -1.71 -4.20 -19.48
CA HIS A 35 -1.14 -5.56 -19.53
C HIS A 35 -0.47 -6.02 -18.22
N GLY A 36 -0.83 -5.40 -17.11
CA GLY A 36 -0.30 -5.67 -15.78
C GLY A 36 -1.42 -5.83 -14.75
N PRO A 37 -1.07 -5.75 -13.45
CA PRO A 37 -2.05 -5.85 -12.39
C PRO A 37 -2.93 -4.59 -12.32
N SER A 38 -4.15 -4.76 -11.83
CA SER A 38 -5.03 -3.66 -11.43
C SER A 38 -5.53 -3.89 -10.01
N ALA A 39 -5.75 -2.80 -9.29
CA ALA A 39 -6.26 -2.83 -7.93
C ALA A 39 -7.03 -1.55 -7.62
N THR A 40 -8.10 -1.68 -6.83
CA THR A 40 -8.88 -0.56 -6.32
C THR A 40 -8.74 -0.49 -4.81
N ILE A 41 -8.33 0.67 -4.29
CA ILE A 41 -8.18 0.92 -2.86
C ILE A 41 -9.24 1.89 -2.40
N LYS A 42 -10.01 1.53 -1.38
CA LYS A 42 -11.01 2.37 -0.72
C LYS A 42 -10.43 2.90 0.58
N PHE A 43 -10.40 4.21 0.72
CA PHE A 43 -9.93 4.93 1.91
C PHE A 43 -11.11 5.48 2.70
N THR A 44 -11.04 5.32 4.01
CA THR A 44 -12.00 5.83 4.99
C THR A 44 -11.24 6.43 6.17
N LYS A 45 -11.96 7.09 7.10
CA LYS A 45 -11.34 7.59 8.33
C LYS A 45 -10.77 6.49 9.23
N SER A 46 -11.25 5.26 9.09
CA SER A 46 -10.90 4.12 9.95
C SER A 46 -9.85 3.20 9.33
N GLY A 47 -9.39 3.47 8.11
CA GLY A 47 -8.45 2.61 7.40
C GLY A 47 -8.66 2.62 5.89
N CYS A 48 -7.88 1.78 5.21
CA CYS A 48 -8.07 1.51 3.79
C CYS A 48 -8.25 0.01 3.53
N ARG A 49 -8.88 -0.31 2.41
CA ARG A 49 -9.04 -1.69 1.94
C ARG A 49 -8.78 -1.77 0.44
N MET A 50 -7.93 -2.70 0.03
CA MET A 50 -7.62 -3.02 -1.35
C MET A 50 -8.50 -4.17 -1.85
N GLU A 51 -8.94 -4.04 -3.09
CA GLU A 51 -9.69 -5.05 -3.84
C GLU A 51 -8.97 -5.30 -5.17
N ASP A 52 -8.83 -6.57 -5.54
CA ASP A 52 -8.17 -6.96 -6.78
C ASP A 52 -8.98 -6.53 -8.00
N GLY A 53 -8.30 -5.91 -8.96
CA GLY A 53 -8.88 -5.48 -10.23
C GLY A 53 -9.51 -4.10 -10.23
N VAL A 54 -10.01 -3.71 -11.40
CA VAL A 54 -10.80 -2.49 -11.58
C VAL A 54 -12.18 -2.68 -10.94
N ARG A 55 -12.57 -1.73 -10.08
CA ARG A 55 -13.89 -1.64 -9.46
C ARG A 55 -14.43 -0.23 -9.62
N ASP A 56 -15.69 -0.01 -9.20
CA ASP A 56 -16.21 1.35 -9.12
C ASP A 56 -15.33 2.19 -8.17
N CYS A 57 -14.84 3.30 -8.71
CA CYS A 57 -13.84 4.12 -8.08
C CYS A 57 -14.10 5.61 -8.32
N ASP A 58 -13.69 6.44 -7.37
CA ASP A 58 -13.78 7.89 -7.49
C ASP A 58 -12.69 8.47 -8.39
N ILE A 59 -11.49 7.89 -8.26
CA ILE A 59 -10.29 8.27 -8.97
C ILE A 59 -9.81 7.06 -9.75
N TYR A 60 -9.60 7.24 -11.06
CA TYR A 60 -9.09 6.19 -11.93
C TYR A 60 -7.80 6.65 -12.59
N ILE A 61 -6.73 5.89 -12.36
CA ILE A 61 -5.37 6.20 -12.82
C ILE A 61 -4.91 5.03 -13.71
N PRO A 62 -4.98 5.17 -15.04
CA PRO A 62 -4.36 4.21 -15.93
C PRO A 62 -2.85 4.44 -15.99
N LEU A 63 -2.10 3.35 -16.00
CA LEU A 63 -0.65 3.34 -16.05
C LEU A 63 -0.22 2.52 -17.26
N SER A 64 0.71 3.05 -18.05
CA SER A 64 1.13 2.38 -19.28
C SER A 64 2.03 1.17 -19.05
N SER A 65 2.62 1.03 -17.85
CA SER A 65 3.55 -0.05 -17.49
C SER A 65 3.72 -0.16 -15.98
N CYS A 66 4.26 -1.29 -15.52
CA CYS A 66 4.65 -1.49 -14.12
C CYS A 66 5.74 -0.52 -13.66
N GLU A 67 6.61 -0.07 -14.57
CA GLU A 67 7.64 0.93 -14.27
C GLU A 67 7.02 2.28 -13.88
N LYS A 68 6.00 2.73 -14.62
CA LYS A 68 5.27 3.95 -14.23
C LYS A 68 4.53 3.78 -12.92
N PHE A 69 4.01 2.60 -12.64
CA PHE A 69 3.40 2.29 -11.35
C PHE A 69 4.42 2.44 -10.22
N ASN A 70 5.60 1.83 -10.33
CA ASN A 70 6.65 1.97 -9.31
C ASN A 70 7.07 3.42 -9.15
N GLY A 71 7.22 4.17 -10.24
CA GLY A 71 7.52 5.59 -10.15
C GLY A 71 6.45 6.41 -9.41
N VAL A 72 5.17 6.02 -9.47
CA VAL A 72 4.10 6.65 -8.68
C VAL A 72 4.26 6.32 -7.20
N ILE A 73 4.65 5.10 -6.85
CA ILE A 73 4.92 4.69 -5.46
C ILE A 73 6.14 5.43 -4.90
N ASP A 74 7.19 5.57 -5.71
CA ASP A 74 8.44 6.21 -5.34
C ASP A 74 8.36 7.76 -5.40
N GLY A 75 7.21 8.33 -5.78
CA GLY A 75 7.02 9.77 -5.94
C GLY A 75 7.77 10.40 -7.12
N THR A 76 8.42 9.60 -7.97
CA THR A 76 9.18 10.05 -9.15
C THR A 76 8.31 10.28 -10.38
N VAL A 77 7.11 9.71 -10.42
CA VAL A 77 6.11 9.87 -11.48
C VAL A 77 4.82 10.41 -10.88
N THR A 78 4.35 11.54 -11.40
CA THR A 78 3.04 12.06 -11.00
C THR A 78 1.91 11.26 -11.67
N PRO A 79 0.97 10.67 -10.92
CA PRO A 79 -0.15 9.96 -11.50
C PRO A 79 -1.12 10.94 -12.18
N VAL A 80 -1.51 10.64 -13.43
CA VAL A 80 -2.50 11.43 -14.18
C VAL A 80 -3.85 10.70 -14.17
N PRO A 81 -4.84 11.16 -13.40
CA PRO A 81 -6.15 10.52 -13.37
C PRO A 81 -6.95 10.79 -14.66
N LEU A 82 -7.67 9.80 -15.17
CA LEU A 82 -8.71 10.01 -16.19
C LEU A 82 -10.10 10.22 -15.59
N LYS A 83 -10.32 9.78 -14.33
CA LYS A 83 -11.52 10.05 -13.54
C LYS A 83 -11.10 10.69 -12.22
N GLY A 84 -11.87 11.66 -11.73
CA GLY A 84 -11.68 12.21 -10.39
C GLY A 84 -10.63 13.32 -10.26
N LEU A 85 -10.35 14.09 -11.32
CA LEU A 85 -9.43 15.24 -11.27
C LEU A 85 -9.75 16.24 -10.14
N THR A 86 -11.03 16.42 -9.81
CA THR A 86 -11.46 17.29 -8.69
C THR A 86 -11.05 16.77 -7.32
N LYS A 87 -10.63 15.50 -7.23
CA LYS A 87 -10.14 14.83 -6.01
C LYS A 87 -8.62 14.71 -6.00
N ILE A 88 -7.90 15.41 -6.88
CA ILE A 88 -6.42 15.37 -6.93
C ILE A 88 -5.75 15.80 -5.62
N GLY A 89 -6.42 16.66 -4.84
CA GLY A 89 -5.95 17.03 -3.50
C GLY A 89 -5.85 15.85 -2.53
N PHE A 90 -6.64 14.78 -2.73
CA PHE A 90 -6.47 13.54 -1.97
C PHE A 90 -5.15 12.85 -2.36
N LEU A 91 -4.88 12.72 -3.67
CA LEU A 91 -3.66 12.07 -4.16
C LEU A 91 -2.41 12.81 -3.68
N LEU A 92 -2.36 14.13 -3.87
CA LEU A 92 -1.18 14.95 -3.57
C LEU A 92 -0.94 15.20 -2.07
N LYS A 93 -1.90 14.90 -1.21
CA LYS A 93 -1.79 15.16 0.23
C LYS A 93 -1.90 13.87 1.02
N THR A 94 -3.11 13.30 1.09
CA THR A 94 -3.40 12.15 1.94
C THR A 94 -2.71 10.90 1.42
N PHE A 95 -2.83 10.59 0.12
CA PHE A 95 -2.20 9.41 -0.45
C PHE A 95 -0.67 9.51 -0.39
N THR A 96 -0.09 10.64 -0.83
CA THR A 96 1.35 10.90 -0.71
C THR A 96 1.85 10.77 0.73
N ALA A 97 1.17 11.38 1.71
CA ALA A 97 1.60 11.27 3.11
C ALA A 97 1.55 9.83 3.64
N LEU A 98 0.57 9.02 3.21
CA LEU A 98 0.50 7.61 3.57
C LEU A 98 1.62 6.79 2.90
N THR A 99 1.93 7.05 1.64
CA THR A 99 3.02 6.35 0.94
C THR A 99 4.39 6.76 1.47
N ASP A 100 4.59 8.03 1.83
CA ASP A 100 5.82 8.52 2.45
C ASP A 100 6.03 7.87 3.82
N ARG A 101 4.95 7.80 4.63
CA ARG A 101 4.98 7.12 5.93
C ARG A 101 5.25 5.63 5.78
N LEU A 102 4.68 4.99 4.75
CA LEU A 102 4.96 3.59 4.43
C LEU A 102 6.46 3.40 4.12
N SER A 103 7.02 4.25 3.27
CA SER A 103 8.45 4.21 2.92
C SER A 103 9.34 4.42 4.14
N GLU A 104 9.04 5.39 5.00
CA GLU A 104 9.78 5.64 6.25
C GLU A 104 9.80 4.40 7.18
N VAL A 105 8.66 3.72 7.30
CA VAL A 105 8.52 2.56 8.18
C VAL A 105 9.13 1.29 7.58
N MET A 106 9.11 1.16 6.25
CA MET A 106 9.72 0.03 5.53
C MET A 106 11.23 0.19 5.32
N GLN A 107 11.75 1.42 5.39
CA GLN A 107 13.17 1.75 5.26
C GLN A 107 13.61 2.70 6.39
N PRO A 108 13.61 2.21 7.64
CA PRO A 108 13.89 3.03 8.82
C PRO A 108 15.37 3.45 8.87
N SER A 109 15.65 4.69 9.31
CA SER A 109 17.02 5.12 9.60
C SER A 109 17.54 4.53 10.92
N GLU A 110 18.86 4.48 11.10
CA GLU A 110 19.47 4.01 12.35
C GLU A 110 19.01 4.81 13.58
N GLU A 111 18.84 6.12 13.41
CA GLU A 111 18.32 6.99 14.47
C GLU A 111 16.87 6.68 14.80
N ALA A 112 16.02 6.44 13.79
CA ALA A 112 14.62 6.12 14.01
C ALA A 112 14.44 4.79 14.76
N LEU A 113 15.33 3.83 14.53
CA LEU A 113 15.35 2.53 15.22
C LEU A 113 15.71 2.62 16.71
N LYS A 114 16.20 3.77 17.20
CA LYS A 114 16.42 4.00 18.64
C LYS A 114 15.11 4.17 19.40
N ASP A 115 14.04 4.59 18.72
CA ASP A 115 12.70 4.60 19.32
C ASP A 115 12.10 3.20 19.31
N ARG A 116 11.77 2.70 20.51
CA ARG A 116 11.34 1.31 20.67
C ARG A 116 10.01 1.03 19.98
N ALA A 117 9.06 1.97 20.06
CA ALA A 117 7.73 1.80 19.47
C ALA A 117 7.82 1.77 17.93
N PHE A 118 8.64 2.66 17.36
CA PHE A 118 8.90 2.72 15.93
C PHE A 118 9.64 1.47 15.44
N PHE A 119 10.65 0.99 16.18
CA PHE A 119 11.34 -0.26 15.88
C PHE A 119 10.37 -1.45 15.80
N GLU A 120 9.47 -1.57 16.78
CA GLU A 120 8.47 -2.63 16.82
C GLU A 120 7.45 -2.54 15.68
N LEU A 121 6.98 -1.32 15.38
CA LEU A 121 6.08 -1.06 14.25
C LEU A 121 6.73 -1.46 12.92
N SER A 122 7.96 -0.97 12.67
CA SER A 122 8.72 -1.26 11.45
C SER A 122 8.97 -2.75 11.29
N THR A 123 9.36 -3.44 12.37
CA THR A 123 9.57 -4.89 12.36
C THR A 123 8.27 -5.63 12.03
N LYS A 124 7.15 -5.30 12.70
CA LYS A 124 5.85 -5.93 12.46
C LYS A 124 5.39 -5.73 11.01
N LEU A 125 5.45 -4.49 10.49
CA LEU A 125 5.01 -4.18 9.14
C LEU A 125 5.88 -4.84 8.07
N THR A 126 7.20 -4.87 8.27
CA THR A 126 8.12 -5.59 7.39
C THR A 126 7.80 -7.08 7.37
N PHE A 127 7.57 -7.67 8.54
CA PHE A 127 7.18 -9.08 8.65
C PHE A 127 5.88 -9.38 7.89
N TYR A 128 4.81 -8.60 8.13
CA TYR A 128 3.55 -8.76 7.39
C TYR A 128 3.74 -8.61 5.88
N THR A 129 4.54 -7.64 5.44
CA THR A 129 4.82 -7.42 4.02
C THR A 129 5.50 -8.64 3.39
N ILE A 130 6.49 -9.21 4.07
CA ILE A 130 7.18 -10.42 3.63
C ILE A 130 6.20 -11.60 3.60
N SER A 131 5.37 -11.79 4.63
CA SER A 131 4.36 -12.86 4.66
C SER A 131 3.35 -12.76 3.49
N VAL A 132 2.89 -11.55 3.18
CA VAL A 132 1.99 -11.30 2.03
C VAL A 132 2.71 -11.56 0.71
N ALA A 133 3.95 -11.08 0.55
CA ALA A 133 4.75 -11.32 -0.65
C ALA A 133 5.02 -12.81 -0.88
N LEU A 134 5.38 -13.54 0.17
CA LEU A 134 5.56 -15.00 0.13
C LEU A 134 4.27 -15.72 -0.25
N SER A 135 3.12 -15.29 0.27
CA SER A 135 1.81 -15.87 -0.08
C SER A 135 1.44 -15.62 -1.55
N GLN A 136 1.79 -14.44 -2.09
CA GLN A 136 1.59 -14.13 -3.51
C GLN A 136 2.46 -15.01 -4.41
N ILE A 137 3.73 -15.23 -4.05
CA ILE A 137 4.64 -16.13 -4.78
C ILE A 137 4.14 -17.59 -4.67
N GLY A 138 3.78 -18.04 -3.47
CA GLY A 138 3.27 -19.39 -3.19
C GLY A 138 1.96 -19.74 -3.89
N ASN A 139 1.12 -18.74 -4.18
CA ASN A 139 -0.12 -18.95 -4.93
C ASN A 139 0.08 -18.94 -6.45
N GLN A 140 1.17 -18.38 -6.96
CA GLN A 140 1.51 -18.38 -8.39
C GLN A 140 2.43 -19.54 -8.79
N ASP A 141 3.13 -20.19 -7.83
CA ASP A 141 4.11 -21.25 -8.10
C ASP A 141 3.86 -22.52 -7.27
N LYS A 142 3.74 -23.68 -7.94
CA LYS A 142 3.42 -24.98 -7.28
C LYS A 142 4.48 -25.39 -6.24
N SER A 143 5.73 -25.02 -6.46
CA SER A 143 6.86 -25.38 -5.59
C SER A 143 6.91 -24.52 -4.32
N ALA A 144 6.56 -23.24 -4.43
CA ALA A 144 6.55 -22.29 -3.32
C ALA A 144 5.40 -22.54 -2.33
N ARG A 145 4.29 -23.13 -2.78
CA ARG A 145 3.16 -23.54 -1.92
C ARG A 145 3.59 -24.51 -0.80
N GLN A 146 4.56 -25.38 -1.06
CA GLN A 146 5.00 -26.41 -0.10
C GLN A 146 5.97 -25.85 0.96
N ALA A 147 6.78 -24.85 0.59
CA ALA A 147 7.62 -24.11 1.53
C ALA A 147 6.80 -23.17 2.44
N LEU A 148 5.73 -22.57 1.92
CA LEU A 148 4.83 -21.69 2.69
C LEU A 148 4.13 -22.43 3.84
N LEU A 149 3.73 -23.69 3.61
CA LEU A 149 3.12 -24.53 4.64
C LEU A 149 4.07 -24.76 5.83
N ILE A 150 5.37 -24.84 5.57
CA ILE A 150 6.38 -25.04 6.63
C ILE A 150 6.59 -23.75 7.42
N CYS A 151 6.71 -22.60 6.77
CA CYS A 151 6.89 -21.31 7.47
C CYS A 151 5.69 -20.92 8.36
N LEU A 152 4.46 -21.23 7.95
CA LEU A 152 3.25 -20.94 8.75
C LEU A 152 3.01 -21.93 9.89
N THR A 153 3.65 -23.11 9.88
CA THR A 153 3.52 -24.12 10.93
C THR A 153 4.58 -23.95 12.04
N VAL A 154 5.53 -23.04 11.87
CA VAL A 154 6.64 -22.77 12.80
C VAL A 154 6.47 -21.44 13.55
N ILE A 155 5.31 -20.79 13.41
CA ILE A 155 4.86 -19.64 14.22
C ILE A 155 3.71 -20.12 15.10
#